data_AF-A0A378MD33-F1
#
_entry.id   AF-A0A378MD33-F1
#
_cell.length_a   1.000
_cell.length_b   1.000
_cell.length_c   1.000
_cell.angle_alpha   90.00
_cell.angle_beta   90.00
_cell.angle_gamma   90.00
#
_symmetry.space_group_name_H-M   'P 1'
#
loop_
_entity.id
_entity.type
_entity.pdbx_description
1 polymer ?
#
loop_
_entity_poly.entity_id
_entity_poly.type
_entity_poly.pdbx_seq_one_letter_code
_entity_poly.pdbx_strand_id
1 'polypeptide(L)' 'MTNLTARPIIIDTDPGIDDAVAIAIALYAEELDVRLLTTVSGNVSLAKVTTNLLKLMAFFEKRSQLQLVLISL' A
#
# COMPACT_ATOMS: atom_id res chain seq x y z
N MET A 1 2.82 11.69 -27.00
CA MET A 1 1.82 11.44 -25.94
C MET A 1 1.67 9.93 -25.83
N THR A 2 2.49 9.29 -25.00
CA THR A 2 2.45 7.83 -24.85
C THR A 2 1.20 7.46 -24.08
N ASN A 3 0.21 6.93 -24.79
CA ASN A 3 -0.88 6.17 -24.23
C ASN A 3 -0.29 4.87 -23.66
N LEU A 4 0.22 4.92 -22.44
CA LEU A 4 0.55 3.73 -21.65
C LEU A 4 -0.58 3.58 -20.65
N THR A 5 -1.46 2.62 -20.87
CA THR A 5 -2.41 2.22 -19.84
C THR A 5 -1.59 1.78 -18.63
N ALA A 6 -1.66 2.55 -17.53
CA ALA A 6 -0.95 2.26 -16.29
C ALA A 6 -1.17 0.79 -15.90
N ARG A 7 -0.10 0.10 -15.49
CA ARG A 7 -0.18 -1.33 -15.20
C ARG A 7 -0.95 -1.53 -13.89
N PRO A 8 -2.07 -2.27 -13.90
CA PRO A 8 -2.80 -2.53 -12.67
C PRO A 8 -2.00 -3.48 -11.78
N ILE A 9 -1.81 -3.10 -10.52
CA ILE A 9 -1.09 -3.91 -9.54
C ILE A 9 -1.86 -4.03 -8.22
N ILE A 10 -1.55 -5.11 -7.51
CA ILE A 10 -1.95 -5.36 -6.12
C ILE A 10 -0.65 -5.50 -5.34
N ILE A 11 -0.58 -4.87 -4.17
CA ILE A 11 0.59 -4.93 -3.28
C ILE A 11 0.18 -5.68 -2.02
N ASP A 12 0.82 -6.82 -1.77
CA ASP A 12 0.70 -7.57 -0.51
C ASP A 12 2.04 -7.49 0.24
N THR A 13 2.03 -6.97 1.46
CA THR A 13 3.27 -6.81 2.26
C THR A 13 3.03 -6.85 3.78
N ASP A 14 4.03 -7.23 4.57
CA ASP A 14 4.05 -7.07 6.04
C ASP A 14 4.79 -5.75 6.37
N PRO A 15 4.07 -4.62 6.58
CA PRO A 15 4.61 -3.29 6.41
C PRO A 15 5.72 -2.93 7.41
N GLY A 16 6.95 -2.95 6.91
CA GLY A 16 8.15 -2.34 7.48
C GLY A 16 8.42 -0.91 6.97
N ILE A 17 9.58 -0.36 7.35
CA ILE A 17 10.03 0.98 6.91
C ILE A 17 10.36 0.98 5.40
N ASP A 18 10.93 -0.12 4.92
CA ASP A 18 11.25 -0.38 3.52
C ASP A 18 9.98 -0.55 2.66
N ASP A 19 8.97 -1.25 3.14
CA ASP A 19 7.69 -1.39 2.44
C ASP A 19 6.96 -0.06 2.29
N ALA A 20 7.02 0.79 3.31
CA ALA A 20 6.48 2.14 3.24
C ALA A 20 7.05 2.95 2.06
N VAL A 21 8.36 2.82 1.83
CA VAL A 21 9.05 3.48 0.71
C VAL A 21 8.65 2.86 -0.61
N ALA A 22 8.56 1.53 -0.69
CA ALA A 22 8.13 0.84 -1.91
C ALA A 22 6.68 1.18 -2.29
N ILE A 23 5.77 1.23 -1.31
CA ILE A 23 4.38 1.66 -1.49
C ILE A 23 4.34 3.12 -1.95
N ALA A 24 5.14 4.00 -1.37
CA ALA A 24 5.22 5.40 -1.81
C ALA A 24 5.60 5.48 -3.30
N ILE A 25 6.69 4.81 -3.69
CA ILE A 25 7.17 4.80 -5.08
C ILE A 25 6.06 4.28 -6.00
N ALA A 26 5.39 3.18 -5.63
CA ALA A 26 4.33 2.60 -6.43
C ALA A 26 3.10 3.53 -6.58
N LEU A 27 2.76 4.30 -5.54
CA LEU A 27 1.62 5.23 -5.55
C LEU A 27 1.87 6.50 -6.37
N TYR A 28 3.14 6.89 -6.57
CA TYR A 28 3.52 8.06 -7.35
C TYR A 28 4.08 7.73 -8.74
N ALA A 29 4.21 6.45 -9.09
CA ALA A 29 4.61 6.00 -10.42
C ALA A 29 3.42 6.09 -11.39
N GLU A 30 3.49 6.98 -12.38
CA GLU A 30 2.44 7.17 -13.39
C GLU A 30 2.20 5.92 -14.25
N GLU A 31 3.19 5.03 -14.32
CA GLU A 31 3.11 3.76 -15.03
C GLU A 31 2.42 2.63 -14.24
N LEU A 32 2.02 2.88 -12.98
CA LEU A 32 1.35 1.93 -12.10
C LEU A 32 -0.04 2.40 -11.67
N ASP A 33 -0.99 1.47 -11.67
CA ASP A 33 -2.36 1.65 -11.17
C ASP A 33 -2.53 0.74 -9.96
N VAL A 34 -2.21 1.25 -8.77
CA VAL A 34 -2.35 0.50 -7.51
C VAL A 34 -3.82 0.40 -7.15
N ARG A 35 -4.40 -0.80 -7.27
CA ARG A 35 -5.85 -1.02 -7.05
C ARG A 35 -6.19 -1.53 -5.67
N LEU A 36 -5.27 -2.25 -5.06
CA LEU A 36 -5.47 -2.90 -3.77
C LEU A 36 -4.14 -2.98 -3.04
N LEU A 37 -4.20 -2.69 -1.74
CA LEU A 37 -3.11 -2.96 -0.82
C LEU A 37 -3.60 -3.93 0.24
N THR A 38 -2.89 -5.02 0.44
CA THR A 38 -3.16 -6.00 1.47
C THR A 38 -1.96 -6.11 2.38
N THR A 39 -2.22 -6.41 3.66
CA THR A 39 -1.12 -6.66 4.59
C THR A 39 -1.37 -7.88 5.43
N VAL A 40 -0.31 -8.64 5.66
CA VAL A 40 -0.33 -9.84 6.49
C VAL A 40 0.30 -9.52 7.84
N SER A 41 -0.37 -9.89 8.93
CA SER A 41 0.20 -9.76 10.28
C SER A 41 1.05 -10.99 10.59
N GLY A 42 2.38 -10.91 10.45
CA GLY A 42 3.31 -11.99 10.80
C GLY A 42 3.74 -11.95 12.27
N ASN A 43 4.75 -11.14 12.58
CA ASN A 43 5.44 -11.10 13.88
C ASN A 43 5.07 -9.91 14.77
N VAL A 44 4.28 -8.97 14.25
CA VAL A 44 3.92 -7.72 14.93
C VAL A 44 2.43 -7.71 15.12
N SER A 45 1.95 -7.20 16.25
CA SER A 45 0.51 -7.21 16.53
C SER A 45 -0.27 -6.49 15.42
N LEU A 46 -1.44 -7.04 15.08
CA LEU A 46 -2.38 -6.50 14.10
C LEU A 46 -2.63 -5.00 14.28
N ALA A 47 -2.71 -4.55 15.54
CA ALA A 47 -2.87 -3.14 15.91
C ALA A 47 -1.69 -2.26 15.48
N LYS A 48 -0.46 -2.76 15.56
CA LYS A 48 0.75 -2.05 15.13
C LYS A 48 0.82 -1.94 13.61
N VAL A 49 0.54 -3.04 12.91
CA VAL A 49 0.44 -3.09 11.44
C VAL A 49 -0.61 -2.08 10.94
N THR A 50 -1.81 -2.13 11.53
CA THR A 50 -2.91 -1.20 11.23
C THR A 50 -2.51 0.25 11.48
N THR A 51 -1.84 0.54 12.59
CA THR A 51 -1.42 1.91 12.94
C THR A 51 -0.36 2.46 11.98
N ASN A 52 0.65 1.66 11.63
CA ASN A 52 1.70 2.06 10.70
C ASN A 52 1.10 2.36 9.32
N LEU A 53 0.19 1.50 8.87
CA LEU A 53 -0.44 1.63 7.58
C LEU A 53 -1.40 2.84 7.50
N LEU A 54 -2.18 3.10 8.56
CA LEU A 54 -2.99 4.31 8.65
C LEU A 54 -2.14 5.59 8.64
N LYS A 55 -0.97 5.57 9.29
CA LYS A 55 -0.03 6.70 9.25
C LYS A 55 0.54 6.93 7.85
N LEU A 56 0.87 5.86 7.13
CA LEU A 56 1.34 5.94 5.74
C LEU A 56 0.25 6.51 4.81
N MET A 57 -0.98 5.99 4.91
CA MET A 57 -2.10 6.49 4.11
C MET A 57 -2.45 7.96 4.41
N ALA A 58 -2.33 8.38 5.68
CA ALA A 58 -2.50 9.77 6.06
C ALA A 58 -1.36 10.65 5.49
N PHE A 59 -0.13 10.15 5.50
CA PHE A 59 1.03 10.86 4.95
C PHE A 59 0.95 11.04 3.42
N PHE A 60 0.43 10.05 2.69
CA PHE A 60 0.30 10.12 1.23
C PHE A 60 -0.98 10.80 0.74
N GLU A 61 -1.86 11.27 1.62
CA GLU A 61 -3.19 11.85 1.28
C GLU A 61 -4.11 10.91 0.45
N LYS A 62 -3.79 9.61 0.35
CA LYS A 62 -4.48 8.64 -0.52
C LYS A 62 -5.63 7.87 0.15
N ARG A 63 -6.09 8.35 1.32
CA ARG A 63 -7.02 7.63 2.21
C ARG A 63 -8.36 7.21 1.58
N SER A 64 -8.77 7.82 0.47
CA SER A 64 -10.08 7.66 -0.16
C SER A 64 -10.10 6.86 -1.48
N GLN A 65 -8.94 6.43 -2.02
CA GLN A 65 -8.89 5.77 -3.34
C GLN A 65 -8.52 4.28 -3.31
N LEU A 66 -7.94 3.79 -2.22
CA LEU A 66 -7.44 2.41 -2.13
C LEU A 66 -8.35 1.57 -1.22
N GLN A 67 -8.78 0.42 -1.73
CA GLN A 67 -9.29 -0.64 -0.86
C GLN A 67 -8.12 -1.26 -0.10
N LEU A 68 -8.30 -1.40 1.21
CA LEU A 68 -7.31 -1.95 2.13
C LEU A 68 -7.89 -3.18 2.79
N VAL A 69 -7.17 -4.30 2.73
CA VAL A 69 -7.58 -5.56 3.36
C VAL A 69 -6.49 -6.07 4.30
N LEU A 70 -6.86 -6.24 5.56
CA LEU A 70 -6.00 -6.78 6.60
C LEU A 70 -6.25 -8.30 6.69
N ILE A 71 -5.23 -9.11 6.39
CA ILE A 71 -5.33 -10.57 6.42
C ILE A 71 -4.54 -11.06 7.64
N SER A 72 -5.23 -11.67 8.60
CA SER A 72 -4.56 -12.38 9.70
C SER A 72 -4.30 -13.81 9.27
N LEU A 73 -3.05 -14.25 9.30
CA LEU A 73 -2.69 -15.67 9.33
C LEU A 73 -2.69 -16.18 10.78
#